data_AF-A0AAU1TU76-F1
#
_entry.id   AF-A0AAU1TU76-F1
#
_cell.length_a   1.000
_cell.length_b   1.000
_cell.length_c   1.000
_cell.angle_alpha   90.00
_cell.angle_beta   90.00
_cell.angle_gamma   90.00
#
_symmetry.space_group_name_H-M   'P 1'
#
loop_
_entity.id
_entity.type
_entity.pdbx_description
1 polymer ?
#
loop_
_entity_poly.entity_id
_entity_poly.type
_entity_poly.pdbx_seq_one_letter_code
_entity_poly.pdbx_strand_id
1 'polypeptide(L)'
;MVPQPPAENLAMQNGKEREGKGAAYQVMCPGTGRIGVVWIPDGNAPGAPAIDPEVVARQAVDSMKLVGPDIAINPKPGGKGLVGMPVWMAVDQSPTTYGPNSASATAGGVTVTATAKVKSIVWNMDDGTSVTCSGPGTVYRKSFGMKQSPDCGHVYKQTSDSALIHRRGLKVIV
;
A
#
# COMPACT_ATOMS: atom_id res chain seq x y z
N MET A 1 8.59 -40.74 -10.48
CA MET A 1 9.68 -39.92 -11.04
C MET A 1 9.11 -39.08 -12.16
N VAL A 2 9.36 -37.77 -12.15
CA VAL A 2 9.04 -36.91 -13.31
C VAL A 2 9.88 -37.44 -14.49
N PRO A 3 9.29 -37.66 -15.69
CA PRO A 3 10.05 -38.14 -16.84
C PRO A 3 11.24 -37.21 -17.11
N GLN A 4 12.42 -37.80 -17.20
CA GLN A 4 13.62 -37.04 -17.54
C GLN A 4 13.46 -36.43 -18.94
N PRO A 5 13.85 -35.16 -19.12
CA PRO A 5 13.80 -34.51 -20.42
C PRO A 5 14.64 -35.28 -21.46
N PRO A 6 14.35 -35.11 -22.77
CA PRO A 6 15.14 -35.72 -23.83
C PRO A 6 16.62 -35.32 -23.74
N ALA A 7 17.51 -36.18 -24.25
CA ALA A 7 18.95 -35.95 -24.21
C ALA A 7 19.38 -34.69 -25.00
N GLU A 8 18.61 -34.31 -26.02
CA GLU A 8 18.80 -33.09 -26.79
C GLU A 8 18.46 -31.79 -26.03
N ASN A 9 17.88 -31.87 -24.83
CA ASN A 9 17.54 -30.68 -24.04
C ASN A 9 18.83 -29.96 -23.57
N LEU A 10 18.86 -28.62 -23.66
CA LEU A 10 19.98 -27.79 -23.18
C LEU A 10 20.34 -28.07 -21.71
N ALA A 11 19.38 -28.46 -20.88
CA ALA A 11 19.60 -28.83 -19.47
C ALA A 11 20.39 -30.14 -19.28
N MET A 12 20.49 -30.97 -20.33
CA MET A 12 21.17 -32.28 -20.38
C MET A 12 22.55 -32.21 -21.07
N GLN A 13 23.07 -31.00 -21.35
CA GLN A 13 24.40 -30.83 -21.96
C GLN A 13 25.54 -30.88 -20.92
N ASN A 14 26.78 -31.04 -21.38
CA ASN A 14 28.00 -31.10 -20.55
C ASN A 14 28.08 -32.28 -19.55
N GLY A 15 27.82 -33.51 -20.02
CA GLY A 15 27.98 -34.74 -19.22
C GLY A 15 26.81 -35.06 -18.29
N LYS A 16 25.64 -34.45 -18.53
CA LYS A 16 24.40 -34.66 -17.78
C LYS A 16 23.51 -35.64 -18.53
N GLU A 17 23.61 -36.91 -18.21
CA GLU A 17 22.96 -37.99 -18.97
C GLU A 17 21.70 -38.49 -18.28
N ARG A 18 20.69 -38.91 -19.06
CA ARG A 18 19.41 -39.41 -18.54
C ARG A 18 19.54 -40.62 -17.59
N GLU A 19 20.65 -41.37 -17.70
CA GLU A 19 21.00 -42.52 -16.87
C GLU A 19 22.27 -42.27 -16.01
N GLY A 20 22.73 -41.01 -15.95
CA GLY A 20 23.90 -40.62 -15.17
C GLY A 20 23.63 -40.54 -13.67
N LYS A 21 24.65 -40.18 -12.88
CA LYS A 21 24.53 -39.98 -11.43
C LYS A 21 23.82 -38.68 -11.06
N GLY A 22 22.56 -38.52 -11.48
CA GLY A 22 21.74 -37.34 -11.19
C GLY A 22 20.43 -37.31 -11.96
N ALA A 23 19.62 -36.29 -11.69
CA ALA A 23 18.35 -36.07 -12.36
C ALA A 23 18.08 -34.59 -12.63
N ALA A 24 17.37 -34.30 -13.72
CA ALA A 24 16.83 -32.99 -14.03
C ALA A 24 15.49 -32.76 -13.31
N TYR A 25 15.34 -31.57 -12.74
CA TYR A 25 14.15 -31.11 -12.02
C TYR A 25 13.62 -29.82 -12.63
N GLN A 26 12.30 -29.76 -12.78
CA GLN A 26 11.62 -28.54 -13.17
C GLN A 26 11.43 -27.65 -11.95
N VAL A 27 11.91 -26.40 -12.03
CA VAL A 27 11.78 -25.38 -10.99
C VAL A 27 10.84 -24.31 -11.49
N MET A 28 9.80 -24.02 -10.72
CA MET A 28 8.88 -22.92 -10.99
C MET A 28 9.30 -21.71 -10.15
N CYS A 29 9.43 -20.55 -10.77
CA CYS A 29 9.76 -19.28 -10.11
C CYS A 29 8.47 -18.45 -9.94
N PRO A 30 7.81 -18.46 -8.77
CA PRO A 30 6.47 -17.89 -8.61
C PRO A 30 6.40 -16.39 -8.91
N GLY A 31 7.46 -15.64 -8.56
CA GLY A 31 7.51 -14.19 -8.76
C GLY A 31 7.65 -13.75 -10.22
N THR A 32 8.07 -14.63 -11.13
CA THR A 32 8.22 -14.29 -12.57
C THR A 32 7.37 -15.17 -13.48
N GLY A 33 6.70 -16.19 -12.93
CA GLY A 33 5.99 -17.21 -13.70
C GLY A 33 6.90 -18.08 -14.57
N ARG A 34 8.23 -17.92 -14.47
CA ARG A 34 9.18 -18.67 -15.29
C ARG A 34 9.32 -20.09 -14.79
N ILE A 35 9.56 -20.99 -15.74
CA ILE A 35 9.88 -22.38 -15.49
C ILE A 35 11.30 -22.62 -15.98
N GLY A 36 12.17 -23.08 -15.09
CA GLY A 36 13.53 -23.51 -15.40
C GLY A 36 13.71 -25.02 -15.20
N VAL A 37 14.80 -25.57 -15.72
CA VAL A 37 15.21 -26.95 -15.47
C VAL A 37 16.61 -26.94 -14.89
N VAL A 38 16.83 -27.63 -13.77
CA VAL A 38 18.12 -27.74 -13.09
C VAL A 38 18.53 -29.21 -12.96
N TRP A 39 19.83 -29.50 -13.12
CA TRP A 39 20.40 -30.83 -12.91
C TRP A 39 20.95 -30.96 -11.49
N ILE A 40 20.57 -32.01 -10.79
CA ILE A 40 21.04 -32.29 -9.42
C ILE A 40 21.77 -33.65 -9.43
N PRO A 41 23.07 -33.70 -9.13
CA PRO A 41 23.80 -34.97 -9.04
C PRO A 41 23.37 -35.79 -7.82
N ASP A 42 23.46 -37.11 -7.92
CA ASP A 42 23.12 -38.03 -6.84
C ASP A 42 23.92 -37.73 -5.57
N GLY A 43 23.26 -37.85 -4.40
CA GLY A 43 23.85 -37.51 -3.11
C GLY A 43 23.87 -36.01 -2.80
N ASN A 44 23.47 -35.14 -3.73
CA ASN A 44 23.23 -33.72 -3.45
C ASN A 44 21.74 -33.48 -3.23
N ALA A 45 21.41 -32.73 -2.18
CA ALA A 45 20.06 -32.19 -2.01
C ALA A 45 19.90 -30.95 -2.91
N PRO A 46 18.69 -30.69 -3.45
CA PRO A 46 18.38 -29.39 -4.01
C PRO A 46 18.71 -28.31 -2.98
N GLY A 47 19.43 -27.26 -3.39
CA GLY A 47 19.58 -26.07 -2.56
C GLY A 47 18.18 -25.53 -2.20
N ALA A 48 17.99 -25.11 -0.94
CA ALA A 48 16.74 -24.50 -0.54
C ALA A 48 16.42 -23.33 -1.49
N PRO A 49 15.17 -23.21 -1.97
CA PRO A 49 14.81 -22.12 -2.85
C PRO A 49 15.16 -20.79 -2.19
N ALA A 50 15.92 -19.95 -2.90
CA ALA A 50 16.24 -18.62 -2.43
C ALA A 50 14.94 -17.80 -2.40
N ILE A 51 14.50 -17.44 -1.21
CA ILE A 51 13.32 -16.60 -1.00
C ILE A 51 13.82 -15.17 -0.90
N ASP A 52 13.34 -14.32 -1.80
CA ASP A 52 13.60 -12.88 -1.75
C ASP A 52 12.64 -12.22 -0.75
N PRO A 53 13.14 -11.74 0.40
CA PRO A 53 12.29 -11.09 1.40
C PRO A 53 11.61 -9.82 0.85
N GLU A 54 12.17 -9.17 -0.16
CA GLU A 54 11.56 -7.99 -0.78
C GLU A 54 10.26 -8.36 -1.50
N VAL A 55 10.23 -9.50 -2.20
CA VAL A 55 9.02 -9.99 -2.87
C VAL A 55 7.94 -10.34 -1.84
N VAL A 56 8.31 -10.99 -0.74
CA VAL A 56 7.37 -11.33 0.34
C VAL A 56 6.86 -10.06 1.05
N ALA A 57 7.72 -9.06 1.23
CA ALA A 57 7.32 -7.76 1.77
C ALA A 57 6.31 -7.04 0.85
N ARG A 58 6.55 -7.04 -0.46
CA ARG A 58 5.61 -6.49 -1.45
C ARG A 58 4.27 -7.22 -1.42
N GLN A 59 4.26 -8.55 -1.32
CA GLN A 59 3.02 -9.32 -1.16
C GLN A 59 2.26 -8.97 0.12
N ALA A 60 2.97 -8.79 1.24
CA ALA A 60 2.35 -8.33 2.49
C ALA A 60 1.69 -6.96 2.31
N VAL A 61 2.35 -6.02 1.64
CA VAL A 61 1.78 -4.69 1.34
C VAL A 61 0.60 -4.78 0.38
N ASP A 62 0.71 -5.54 -0.71
CA ASP A 62 -0.35 -5.66 -1.73
C ASP A 62 -1.62 -6.35 -1.18
N SER A 63 -1.47 -7.22 -0.18
CA SER A 63 -2.61 -7.87 0.50
C SER A 63 -3.34 -6.94 1.47
N MET A 64 -2.77 -5.77 1.78
CA MET A 64 -3.32 -4.84 2.76
C MET A 64 -4.50 -4.05 2.18
N LYS A 65 -5.65 -4.10 2.86
CA LYS A 65 -6.83 -3.31 2.48
C LYS A 65 -6.76 -1.90 3.07
N LEU A 66 -6.42 -0.92 2.23
CA LEU A 66 -6.44 0.50 2.57
C LEU A 66 -7.59 1.17 1.82
N VAL A 67 -8.55 1.72 2.57
CA VAL A 67 -9.74 2.39 2.05
C VAL A 67 -9.66 3.87 2.42
N GLY A 68 -10.21 4.75 1.59
CA GLY A 68 -10.30 6.18 1.94
C GLY A 68 -11.11 6.38 3.23
N PRO A 69 -10.71 7.28 4.13
CA PRO A 69 -11.46 7.54 5.35
C PRO A 69 -12.74 8.32 5.10
N ASP A 70 -13.71 8.14 5.99
CA ASP A 70 -14.89 9.01 6.07
C ASP A 70 -14.47 10.42 6.51
N ILE A 71 -15.03 11.41 5.83
CA ILE A 71 -14.65 12.83 5.99
C ILE A 71 -15.63 13.52 6.94
N ALA A 72 -15.10 14.03 8.05
CA ALA A 72 -15.79 14.92 8.97
C ALA A 72 -15.33 16.37 8.74
N ILE A 73 -16.01 17.08 7.83
CA ILE A 73 -15.77 18.51 7.59
C ILE A 73 -16.92 19.37 8.13
N ASN A 74 -16.58 20.44 8.84
CA ASN A 74 -17.56 21.39 9.35
C ASN A 74 -17.12 22.84 9.08
N PRO A 75 -17.97 23.70 8.50
CA PRO A 75 -19.33 23.44 8.01
C PRO A 75 -19.37 22.44 6.84
N LYS A 76 -20.52 21.78 6.64
CA LYS A 76 -20.70 20.85 5.51
C LYS A 76 -20.50 21.57 4.16
N PRO A 77 -19.90 20.90 3.15
CA PRO A 77 -19.73 21.49 1.82
C PRO A 77 -21.09 21.75 1.16
N GLY A 78 -21.17 22.74 0.29
CA GLY A 78 -22.40 23.10 -0.43
C GLY A 78 -23.38 24.01 0.33
N GLY A 79 -23.05 24.39 1.57
CA GLY A 79 -23.74 25.47 2.28
C GLY A 79 -23.17 26.85 1.98
N LYS A 80 -23.92 27.91 2.28
CA LYS A 80 -23.40 29.29 2.28
C LYS A 80 -22.38 29.43 3.42
N GLY A 81 -21.09 29.37 3.09
CA GLY A 81 -20.00 29.62 4.02
C GLY A 81 -19.79 31.12 4.22
N LEU A 82 -19.55 31.54 5.47
CA LEU A 82 -19.17 32.92 5.77
C LEU A 82 -17.64 33.05 5.67
N VAL A 83 -17.17 34.10 5.00
CA VAL A 83 -15.75 34.47 5.02
C VAL A 83 -15.31 34.73 6.46
N GLY A 84 -14.13 34.23 6.83
CA GLY A 84 -13.63 34.32 8.21
C GLY A 84 -14.16 33.24 9.16
N MET A 85 -15.08 32.36 8.71
CA MET A 85 -15.53 31.24 9.53
C MET A 85 -14.53 30.07 9.49
N PRO A 86 -14.12 29.52 10.65
CA PRO A 86 -13.18 28.41 10.69
C PRO A 86 -13.81 27.13 10.20
N VAL A 87 -13.15 26.51 9.23
CA VAL A 87 -13.43 25.16 8.75
C VAL A 87 -12.60 24.18 9.56
N TRP A 88 -13.26 23.19 10.13
CA TRP A 88 -12.63 22.07 10.82
C TRP A 88 -12.66 20.86 9.91
N MET A 89 -11.54 20.16 9.82
CA MET A 89 -11.39 18.99 8.95
C MET A 89 -10.85 17.84 9.79
N ALA A 90 -11.58 16.74 9.79
CA ALA A 90 -11.18 15.52 10.45
C ALA A 90 -11.55 14.30 9.61
N VAL A 91 -10.93 13.17 9.92
CA VAL A 91 -11.22 11.86 9.33
C VAL A 91 -11.48 10.83 10.41
N ASP A 92 -12.35 9.87 10.11
CA ASP A 92 -12.60 8.75 11.01
C ASP A 92 -11.41 7.77 11.02
N GLN A 93 -11.04 7.35 12.23
CA GLN A 93 -9.93 6.44 12.47
C GLN A 93 -10.45 5.00 12.52
N SER A 94 -10.07 4.21 11.53
CA SER A 94 -10.18 2.76 11.56
C SER A 94 -8.89 2.12 11.04
N PRO A 95 -8.60 0.84 11.35
CA PRO A 95 -7.41 0.17 10.84
C PRO A 95 -7.28 0.23 9.32
N THR A 96 -8.39 0.12 8.59
CA THR A 96 -8.38 0.15 7.12
C THR A 96 -8.42 1.56 6.52
N THR A 97 -8.72 2.60 7.30
CA THR A 97 -8.86 3.98 6.79
C THR A 97 -7.72 4.92 7.18
N TYR A 98 -7.40 5.02 8.47
CA TYR A 98 -6.30 5.85 8.99
C TYR A 98 -5.15 5.00 9.58
N GLY A 99 -5.47 3.78 10.00
CA GLY A 99 -4.50 2.84 10.53
C GLY A 99 -4.16 3.04 12.01
N PRO A 100 -3.18 2.30 12.51
CA PRO A 100 -2.31 1.40 11.74
C PRO A 100 -3.04 0.17 11.16
N ASN A 101 -2.62 -0.27 9.97
CA ASN A 101 -3.04 -1.54 9.36
C ASN A 101 -1.83 -2.47 9.24
N SER A 102 -2.00 -3.76 9.51
CA SER A 102 -0.93 -4.75 9.40
C SER A 102 -1.36 -5.94 8.55
N ALA A 103 -0.45 -6.42 7.71
CA ALA A 103 -0.64 -7.59 6.87
C ALA A 103 0.65 -8.40 6.82
N SER A 104 0.53 -9.72 6.69
CA SER A 104 1.67 -10.63 6.66
C SER A 104 1.63 -11.51 5.42
N ALA A 105 2.80 -11.82 4.87
CA ALA A 105 2.98 -12.80 3.83
C ALA A 105 4.06 -13.80 4.24
N THR A 106 3.86 -15.05 3.86
CA THR A 106 4.77 -16.15 4.15
C THR A 106 5.16 -16.84 2.87
N ALA A 107 6.46 -17.06 2.68
CA ALA A 107 7.00 -17.91 1.62
C ALA A 107 8.04 -18.83 2.25
N GLY A 108 7.88 -20.14 2.06
CA GLY A 108 8.72 -21.16 2.70
C GLY A 108 8.79 -20.96 4.22
N GLY A 109 10.00 -20.77 4.76
CA GLY A 109 10.24 -20.51 6.18
C GLY A 109 10.30 -19.03 6.57
N VAL A 110 10.08 -18.10 5.63
CA VAL A 110 10.17 -16.66 5.88
C VAL A 110 8.77 -16.07 5.98
N THR A 111 8.50 -15.38 7.09
CA THR A 111 7.27 -14.60 7.29
C THR A 111 7.65 -13.14 7.45
N VAL A 112 7.03 -12.27 6.64
CA VAL A 112 7.20 -10.82 6.71
C VAL A 112 5.88 -10.19 7.14
N THR A 113 5.94 -9.25 8.07
CA THR A 113 4.79 -8.44 8.50
C THR A 113 5.03 -6.99 8.13
N ALA A 114 4.16 -6.44 7.27
CA ALA A 114 4.12 -5.04 6.90
C ALA A 114 3.12 -4.29 7.79
N THR A 115 3.44 -3.05 8.17
CA THR A 115 2.53 -2.16 8.93
C THR A 115 2.47 -0.79 8.28
N ALA A 116 1.28 -0.40 7.81
CA ALA A 116 0.98 0.92 7.26
C ALA A 116 0.58 1.90 8.37
N LYS A 117 1.09 3.13 8.32
CA LYS A 117 0.74 4.23 9.22
C LYS A 117 0.57 5.51 8.41
N VAL A 118 -0.55 6.20 8.55
CA VAL A 118 -0.70 7.51 7.91
C VAL A 118 0.32 8.50 8.45
N LYS A 119 1.10 9.07 7.54
CA LYS A 119 2.09 10.12 7.80
C LYS A 119 1.47 11.51 7.76
N SER A 120 0.56 11.76 6.81
CA SER A 120 -0.09 13.05 6.66
C SER A 120 -1.33 12.97 5.78
N ILE A 121 -2.20 13.97 5.93
CA ILE A 121 -3.42 14.17 5.14
C ILE A 121 -3.33 15.52 4.46
N VAL A 122 -3.50 15.55 3.14
CA VAL A 122 -3.55 16.77 2.35
C VAL A 122 -4.98 17.03 1.89
N TRP A 123 -5.52 18.17 2.30
CA TRP A 123 -6.82 18.68 1.92
C TRP A 123 -6.66 19.71 0.80
N ASN A 124 -7.31 19.47 -0.34
CA ASN A 124 -7.43 20.46 -1.39
C ASN A 124 -8.76 21.18 -1.24
N MET A 125 -8.68 22.49 -1.03
CA MET A 125 -9.81 23.37 -0.81
C MET A 125 -10.32 23.90 -2.16
N ASP A 126 -11.57 24.34 -2.19
CA ASP A 126 -12.24 24.90 -3.38
C ASP A 126 -11.75 26.30 -3.76
N ASP A 127 -11.03 26.98 -2.85
CA ASP A 127 -10.33 28.24 -3.12
C ASP A 127 -8.93 28.03 -3.73
N GLY A 128 -8.55 26.79 -4.06
CA GLY A 128 -7.25 26.43 -4.62
C GLY A 128 -6.15 26.29 -3.58
N THR A 129 -6.43 26.50 -2.29
CA THR A 129 -5.44 26.26 -1.22
C THR A 129 -5.34 24.78 -0.88
N SER A 130 -4.17 24.36 -0.41
CA SER A 130 -3.95 23.02 0.14
C SER A 130 -3.54 23.11 1.61
N VAL A 131 -4.19 22.33 2.47
CA VAL A 131 -3.87 22.23 3.90
C VAL A 131 -3.32 20.84 4.20
N THR A 132 -2.12 20.77 4.77
CA THR A 132 -1.51 19.49 5.18
C THR A 132 -1.61 19.33 6.69
N CYS A 133 -2.27 18.27 7.13
CA CYS A 133 -2.43 17.90 8.52
C CYS A 133 -1.59 16.65 8.82
N SER A 134 -0.84 16.67 9.93
CA SER A 134 -0.02 15.52 10.37
C SER A 134 -0.82 14.46 11.14
N GLY A 135 -2.08 14.74 11.44
CA GLY A 135 -2.97 13.88 12.21
C GLY A 135 -4.36 13.74 11.57
N PRO A 136 -5.24 12.94 12.19
CA PRO A 136 -6.59 12.71 11.69
C PRO A 136 -7.51 13.93 11.86
N GLY A 137 -7.09 14.96 12.61
CA GLY A 137 -7.88 16.15 12.91
C GLY A 137 -8.88 15.94 14.05
N THR A 138 -9.39 17.05 14.59
CA THR A 138 -10.38 17.04 15.66
C THR A 138 -11.79 17.21 15.10
N VAL A 139 -12.70 16.29 15.45
CA VAL A 139 -14.11 16.41 15.07
C VAL A 139 -14.73 17.62 15.75
N TYR A 140 -15.34 18.51 14.95
CA TYR A 140 -16.01 19.71 15.45
C TYR A 140 -17.19 19.37 16.37
N ARG A 141 -17.35 20.13 17.45
CA ARG A 141 -18.52 20.11 18.33
C ARG A 141 -19.10 21.52 18.42
N LYS A 142 -20.43 21.64 18.51
CA LYS A 142 -21.13 22.94 18.60
C LYS A 142 -20.61 23.84 19.74
N SER A 143 -20.13 23.23 20.84
CA SER A 143 -19.53 23.94 21.97
C SER A 143 -18.25 24.71 21.62
N PHE A 144 -17.60 24.40 20.49
CA PHE A 144 -16.41 25.13 20.03
C PHE A 144 -16.74 26.46 19.35
N GLY A 145 -17.98 26.67 18.90
CA GLY A 145 -18.41 27.94 18.29
C GLY A 145 -17.52 28.34 17.11
N MET A 146 -16.93 29.54 17.19
CA MET A 146 -16.05 30.16 16.18
C MET A 146 -14.55 29.94 16.46
N LYS A 147 -14.18 28.97 17.30
CA LYS A 147 -12.77 28.63 17.52
C LYS A 147 -12.18 28.00 16.26
N GLN A 148 -10.92 28.29 15.99
CA GLN A 148 -10.15 27.58 14.97
C GLN A 148 -9.81 26.16 15.45
N SER A 149 -9.70 25.23 14.50
CA SER A 149 -9.27 23.87 14.80
C SER A 149 -7.86 23.89 15.39
N PRO A 150 -7.60 23.14 16.47
CA PRO A 150 -6.28 23.10 17.09
C PRO A 150 -5.24 22.32 16.27
N ASP A 151 -5.68 21.47 15.36
CA ASP A 151 -4.82 20.50 14.66
C ASP A 151 -4.98 20.50 13.13
N CYS A 152 -6.21 20.65 12.63
CA CYS A 152 -6.50 20.57 11.21
C CYS A 152 -7.71 21.43 10.85
N GLY A 153 -7.46 22.58 10.21
CA GLY A 153 -8.50 23.51 9.81
C GLY A 153 -8.05 24.54 8.78
N HIS A 154 -9.02 25.25 8.21
CA HIS A 154 -8.82 26.28 7.20
C HIS A 154 -9.72 27.49 7.46
N VAL A 155 -9.35 28.67 6.97
CA VAL A 155 -10.20 29.87 7.01
C VAL A 155 -10.21 30.50 5.62
N TYR A 156 -11.40 30.58 5.01
CA TYR A 156 -11.57 31.30 3.76
C TYR A 156 -11.40 32.80 3.99
N LYS A 157 -10.53 33.42 3.19
CA LYS A 157 -10.26 34.86 3.22
C LYS A 157 -11.05 35.64 2.18
N GLN A 158 -11.64 34.96 1.19
CA GLN A 158 -12.35 35.56 0.07
C GLN A 158 -13.68 34.85 -0.17
N THR A 159 -14.64 35.58 -0.75
CA THR A 159 -15.93 35.02 -1.15
C THR A 159 -15.79 34.16 -2.40
N SER A 160 -16.71 33.21 -2.56
CA SER A 160 -16.73 32.24 -3.67
C SER A 160 -16.88 32.87 -5.06
N ASP A 161 -17.28 34.15 -5.13
CA ASP A 161 -17.57 34.87 -6.39
C ASP A 161 -16.29 35.32 -7.13
N SER A 162 -15.12 35.20 -6.49
CA SER A 162 -13.83 35.59 -7.07
C SER A 162 -12.84 34.43 -7.24
N ALA A 163 -13.20 33.22 -6.79
CA ALA A 163 -12.32 32.05 -6.85
C ALA A 163 -12.76 31.10 -7.97
N LEU A 164 -11.81 30.71 -8.84
CA LEU A 164 -12.01 29.60 -9.77
C LEU A 164 -12.42 28.35 -8.97
N ILE A 165 -13.54 27.73 -9.33
CA ILE A 165 -14.05 26.54 -8.64
C ILE A 165 -13.06 25.40 -8.81
N HIS A 166 -12.34 25.03 -7.74
CA HIS A 166 -11.49 23.84 -7.72
C HIS A 166 -12.24 22.66 -7.10
N ARG A 167 -12.01 21.44 -7.63
CA ARG A 167 -12.56 20.23 -7.02
C ARG A 167 -11.87 19.99 -5.67
N ARG A 168 -12.66 19.99 -4.58
CA ARG A 168 -12.15 19.54 -3.30
C ARG A 168 -11.71 18.08 -3.37
N GLY A 169 -10.63 17.76 -2.68
CA GLY A 169 -10.09 16.41 -2.64
C GLY A 169 -9.31 16.15 -1.36
N LEU A 170 -9.30 14.89 -0.95
CA LEU A 170 -8.51 14.40 0.18
C LEU A 170 -7.45 13.44 -0.33
N LYS A 171 -6.19 13.67 0.05
CA LYS A 171 -5.09 12.74 -0.22
C LYS A 171 -4.49 12.29 1.10
N VAL A 172 -4.54 10.98 1.35
CA VAL A 172 -3.91 10.35 2.52
C VAL A 172 -2.54 9.81 2.10
N ILE A 173 -1.51 10.11 2.89
CA ILE A 173 -0.13 9.69 2.66
C ILE A 173 0.24 8.72 3.78
N VAL A 174 0.63 7.49 3.40
CA VAL A 174 0.99 6.36 4.26
C VAL A 174 2.48 6.06 4.10
#